data_AF-A0A2E7NA93-F1
#
_entry.id   AF-A0A2E7NA93-F1
#
_cell.length_a   1.000
_cell.length_b   1.000
_cell.length_c   1.000
_cell.angle_alpha   90.00
_cell.angle_beta   90.00
_cell.angle_gamma   90.00
#
_symmetry.space_group_name_H-M   'P 1'
#
loop_
_entity.id
_entity.type
_entity.pdbx_description
1 polymer ?
#
loop_
_entity_poly.entity_id
_entity_poly.type
_entity_poly.pdbx_seq_one_letter_code
_entity_poly.pdbx_strand_id
1 'polypeptide(L)'
;MSWLIPKENISLQPNMSLTNNLKDDITTTMTFYTNVLQFGNSLLVREVDEKGQRTKRRVQYQPTLFDLVTTKEKTGYTTLDGKSVLPHKLDSINDAKKWYESRKAQNIVYGNTQYAYTYISDTYPNRVKWDKENLLIVTLDIEVRCENGFPSAKLAEEELLSITMKNHQNKQILVWGLHEFQNYREDVDYRLCKNENDLLTKFTDEWARCLPDIVTGWNTEFFDIPYLCNRIKKIFGEDCLKKLSPWGKVFDREVYQMGRQQQVYNIQGVAHLDYFDLYRKFTYSAQESYRLDHIAKVELGEQKDGNPFDTFSEWYTKDYQSFIEYNIQDVELVDMLEDKMRLIELCLTMAYDAKVNYTDVLGTVRYWDVLIYNHLRAKGIVIPQKSDHKKTSQFEGAYVKDPIVGMHNWVMSFDLNSLYPHLIMQYNISPETLVNKGADIQEGLVTKILDGAVSNDTEYCMTPNGAFFRRDVKGFLPEIMEKMYNDRVEYKRLMLAAQQQYENTKDRALLKDISRYNNIQMAKKISLNSAYGAIGNNWFRYFDLLVATAITTSGQLAIRWIEKALNIYLNKILETDKIDYVVASDTDSV
;
A
#
# COMPACT_ATOMS: atom_id res chain seq x y z
N MET A 1 -16.51 22.52 8.21
CA MET A 1 -15.86 22.34 9.52
C MET A 1 -14.37 22.22 9.28
N SER A 2 -13.57 23.04 9.96
CA SER A 2 -12.11 23.10 9.81
C SER A 2 -11.45 21.81 10.30
N TRP A 3 -10.65 21.18 9.44
CA TRP A 3 -9.81 20.04 9.78
C TRP A 3 -8.75 20.46 10.82
N LEU A 4 -9.02 20.21 12.09
CA LEU A 4 -8.01 20.26 13.15
C LEU A 4 -7.20 18.96 13.07
N ILE A 5 -6.12 19.00 12.29
CA ILE A 5 -5.03 18.04 12.42
C ILE A 5 -4.50 18.17 13.86
N PRO A 6 -4.41 17.10 14.66
CA PRO A 6 -3.85 17.17 16.01
C PRO A 6 -2.46 17.82 15.95
N LYS A 7 -2.25 18.88 16.73
CA LYS A 7 -0.93 19.47 16.91
C LYS A 7 -0.06 18.48 17.70
N GLU A 8 0.63 17.60 16.99
CA GLU A 8 1.78 16.85 17.54
C GLU A 8 2.88 17.87 17.90
N ASN A 9 3.10 18.11 19.19
CA ASN A 9 4.23 18.90 19.67
C ASN A 9 5.54 18.13 19.40
N ILE A 10 6.28 18.54 18.38
CA ILE A 10 7.63 18.03 18.13
C ILE A 10 8.61 18.93 18.89
N SER A 11 9.34 18.37 19.86
CA SER A 11 10.51 19.06 20.41
C SER A 11 11.61 19.07 19.34
N LEU A 12 11.90 20.27 18.83
CA LEU A 12 12.96 20.47 17.85
C LEU A 12 14.31 20.37 18.56
N GLN A 13 15.04 19.26 18.38
CA GLN A 13 16.48 19.28 18.66
C GLN A 13 17.21 20.03 17.53
N PRO A 14 18.05 21.03 17.84
CA PRO A 14 18.83 21.73 16.83
C PRO A 14 20.09 20.91 16.49
N ASN A 15 20.39 20.83 15.19
CA ASN A 15 21.54 20.16 14.55
C ASN A 15 21.37 18.69 14.16
N MET A 16 20.73 18.47 13.00
CA MET A 16 21.14 17.41 12.07
C MET A 16 21.51 18.06 10.73
N SER A 17 22.73 17.77 10.26
CA SER A 17 23.25 18.26 8.98
C SER A 17 22.34 17.87 7.83
N LEU A 18 22.05 18.83 6.94
CA LEU A 18 21.40 18.59 5.64
C LEU A 18 22.11 17.44 4.93
N THR A 19 21.44 16.30 4.75
CA THR A 19 22.01 15.19 3.97
C THR A 19 22.05 15.60 2.50
N ASN A 20 23.12 15.21 1.79
CA ASN A 20 23.44 15.57 0.41
C ASN A 20 22.39 15.14 -0.66
N ASN A 21 21.22 14.63 -0.28
CA ASN A 21 20.24 14.04 -1.18
C ASN A 21 19.39 15.03 -1.98
N LEU A 22 19.51 16.34 -1.73
CA LEU A 22 18.67 17.37 -2.37
C LEU A 22 19.37 18.10 -3.54
N LYS A 23 20.63 17.81 -3.85
CA LYS A 23 21.40 18.55 -4.88
C LYS A 23 21.30 18.01 -6.31
N ASP A 24 20.71 16.84 -6.53
CA ASP A 24 20.66 16.20 -7.87
C ASP A 24 19.38 16.49 -8.67
N ASP A 25 18.66 17.57 -8.38
CA ASP A 25 17.31 17.83 -8.92
C ASP A 25 17.28 18.82 -10.10
N ILE A 26 18.29 18.77 -11.00
CA ILE A 26 18.30 19.57 -12.24
C ILE A 26 18.72 18.72 -13.46
N THR A 27 17.79 18.56 -14.39
CA THR A 27 17.97 18.25 -15.84
C THR A 27 18.56 16.91 -16.28
N THR A 28 17.92 15.79 -15.95
CA THR A 28 17.98 14.59 -16.82
C THR A 28 16.69 13.79 -16.65
N THR A 29 15.91 13.68 -17.72
CA THR A 29 14.77 12.79 -17.80
C THR A 29 15.26 11.35 -17.70
N MET A 30 14.93 10.69 -16.58
CA MET A 30 15.35 9.32 -16.32
C MET A 30 14.18 8.37 -16.55
N THR A 31 14.46 7.24 -17.19
CA THR A 31 13.50 6.16 -17.42
C THR A 31 12.95 5.66 -16.09
N PHE A 32 11.68 5.26 -16.02
CA PHE A 32 11.13 4.57 -14.85
C PHE A 32 10.12 3.49 -15.23
N TYR A 33 10.08 2.40 -14.47
CA TYR A 33 9.18 1.29 -14.74
C TYR A 33 7.74 1.65 -14.33
N THR A 34 6.76 1.19 -15.10
CA THR A 34 5.35 1.25 -14.72
C THR A 34 4.82 -0.12 -14.30
N ASN A 35 5.40 -1.18 -14.87
CA ASN A 35 5.06 -2.56 -14.52
C ASN A 35 6.19 -3.53 -14.89
N VAL A 36 6.54 -4.44 -13.98
CA VAL A 36 7.49 -5.52 -14.24
C VAL A 36 6.90 -6.86 -13.81
N LEU A 37 6.78 -7.78 -14.75
CA LEU A 37 6.21 -9.12 -14.54
C LEU A 37 7.16 -10.19 -15.03
N GLN A 38 7.22 -11.31 -14.34
CA GLN A 38 7.88 -12.50 -14.87
C GLN A 38 6.96 -13.25 -15.82
N PHE A 39 7.47 -13.58 -17.01
CA PHE A 39 6.82 -14.46 -17.98
C PHE A 39 7.81 -15.55 -18.44
N GLY A 40 7.65 -16.75 -17.90
CA GLY A 40 8.56 -17.87 -18.15
C GLY A 40 9.99 -17.53 -17.73
N ASN A 41 10.90 -17.56 -18.71
CA ASN A 41 12.33 -17.27 -18.54
C ASN A 41 12.70 -15.78 -18.76
N SER A 42 11.71 -14.94 -19.05
CA SER A 42 11.92 -13.52 -19.36
C SER A 42 11.10 -12.62 -18.44
N LEU A 43 11.46 -11.34 -18.38
CA LEU A 43 10.66 -10.30 -17.74
C LEU A 43 9.94 -9.49 -18.81
N LEU A 44 8.69 -9.13 -18.54
CA LEU A 44 7.88 -8.19 -19.31
C LEU A 44 7.91 -6.87 -18.57
N VAL A 45 8.47 -5.84 -19.22
CA VAL A 45 8.70 -4.52 -18.63
C VAL A 45 7.92 -3.49 -19.42
N ARG A 46 7.06 -2.74 -18.72
CA ARG A 46 6.56 -1.45 -19.19
C ARG A 46 7.31 -0.35 -18.47
N GLU A 47 7.66 0.70 -19.19
CA GLU A 47 8.43 1.82 -18.65
C GLU A 47 8.10 3.10 -19.41
N VAL A 48 8.37 4.23 -18.77
CA VAL A 48 8.46 5.53 -19.41
C VAL A 48 9.94 5.75 -19.76
N ASP A 49 10.22 6.10 -21.01
CA ASP A 49 11.58 6.34 -21.49
C ASP A 49 12.08 7.77 -21.16
N GLU A 50 13.30 8.08 -21.56
CA GLU A 50 13.93 9.39 -21.36
C GLU A 50 13.22 10.56 -22.08
N LYS A 51 12.31 10.26 -23.01
CA LYS A 51 11.49 11.25 -23.73
C LYS A 51 10.10 11.41 -23.13
N GLY A 52 9.81 10.73 -22.00
CA GLY A 52 8.48 10.68 -21.41
C GLY A 52 7.52 9.76 -22.17
N GLN A 53 8.00 8.94 -23.10
CA GLN A 53 7.16 8.05 -23.88
C GLN A 53 7.00 6.70 -23.19
N ARG A 54 5.76 6.20 -23.15
CA ARG A 54 5.47 4.86 -22.62
C ARG A 54 5.92 3.81 -23.63
N THR A 55 6.77 2.89 -23.18
CA THR A 55 7.29 1.79 -23.96
C THR A 55 7.08 0.46 -23.25
N LYS A 56 7.21 -0.64 -24.01
CA LYS A 56 7.17 -2.00 -23.47
C LYS A 56 8.23 -2.86 -24.13
N ARG A 57 8.89 -3.72 -23.35
CA ARG A 57 9.92 -4.64 -23.85
C ARG A 57 9.97 -5.93 -23.06
N ARG A 58 10.57 -6.96 -23.67
CA ARG A 58 10.88 -8.23 -23.03
C ARG A 58 12.37 -8.28 -22.71
N VAL A 59 12.71 -8.70 -21.49
CA VAL A 59 14.09 -8.72 -20.98
C VAL A 59 14.50 -10.14 -20.66
N GLN A 60 15.66 -10.57 -21.16
CA GLN A 60 16.34 -11.77 -20.69
C GLN A 60 17.20 -11.38 -19.49
N TYR A 61 16.70 -11.68 -18.30
CA TYR A 61 17.34 -11.28 -17.06
C TYR A 61 18.24 -12.40 -16.53
N GLN A 62 19.41 -12.02 -16.03
CA GLN A 62 20.43 -12.89 -15.44
C GLN A 62 20.47 -12.67 -13.92
N PRO A 63 19.73 -13.47 -13.13
CA PRO A 63 19.68 -13.28 -11.69
C PRO A 63 21.00 -13.60 -11.01
N THR A 64 21.24 -13.01 -9.84
CA THR A 64 22.31 -13.42 -8.94
C THR A 64 21.70 -14.05 -7.68
N LEU A 65 22.10 -15.28 -7.38
CA LEU A 65 21.80 -15.96 -6.12
C LEU A 65 23.09 -16.21 -5.35
N PHE A 66 22.98 -16.64 -4.10
CA PHE A 66 24.12 -16.73 -3.20
C PHE A 66 24.10 -18.04 -2.43
N ASP A 67 25.27 -18.60 -2.14
CA ASP A 67 25.43 -19.69 -1.19
C ASP A 67 26.41 -19.35 -0.07
N LEU A 68 26.22 -19.98 1.09
CA LEU A 68 27.14 -19.86 2.22
C LEU A 68 28.51 -20.42 1.85
N VAL A 69 29.55 -19.66 2.20
CA VAL A 69 30.93 -20.13 2.05
C VAL A 69 31.49 -20.48 3.42
N THR A 70 32.20 -21.61 3.50
CA THR A 70 32.92 -22.04 4.70
C THR A 70 34.30 -21.40 4.84
N THR A 71 34.79 -20.74 3.78
CA THR A 71 36.11 -20.09 3.76
C THR A 71 36.08 -18.73 4.46
N LYS A 72 37.20 -18.33 5.08
CA LYS A 72 37.37 -17.02 5.72
C LYS A 72 37.52 -15.85 4.72
N GLU A 73 37.47 -16.10 3.41
CA GLU A 73 37.62 -15.08 2.39
C GLU A 73 36.41 -14.15 2.33
N LYS A 74 36.67 -12.83 2.32
CA LYS A 74 35.62 -11.82 2.23
C LYS A 74 35.15 -11.70 0.78
N THR A 75 33.90 -12.09 0.53
CA THR A 75 33.25 -12.00 -0.80
C THR A 75 32.63 -10.63 -1.09
N GLY A 76 32.65 -9.71 -0.11
CA GLY A 76 31.93 -8.43 -0.17
C GLY A 76 30.43 -8.55 0.18
N TYR A 77 29.94 -9.77 0.39
CA TYR A 77 28.54 -10.05 0.73
C TYR A 77 28.44 -10.89 2.00
N THR A 78 27.48 -10.54 2.86
CA THR A 78 27.25 -11.27 4.11
C THR A 78 25.77 -11.58 4.33
N THR A 79 25.50 -12.59 5.14
CA THR A 79 24.18 -12.80 5.74
C THR A 79 23.92 -11.78 6.86
N LEU A 80 22.70 -11.79 7.39
CA LEU A 80 22.32 -10.99 8.57
C LEU A 80 23.17 -11.28 9.81
N ASP A 81 23.62 -12.52 9.98
CA ASP A 81 24.51 -12.95 11.07
C ASP A 81 26.01 -12.83 10.73
N GLY A 82 26.35 -12.15 9.63
CA GLY A 82 27.74 -11.82 9.26
C GLY A 82 28.53 -12.93 8.59
N LYS A 83 27.89 -14.05 8.20
CA LYS A 83 28.56 -15.12 7.45
C LYS A 83 28.74 -14.71 5.99
N SER A 84 29.90 -15.02 5.41
CA SER A 84 30.18 -14.69 4.01
C SER A 84 29.37 -15.58 3.05
N VAL A 85 28.89 -14.97 1.96
CA VAL A 85 28.16 -15.66 0.90
C VAL A 85 28.77 -15.37 -0.47
N LEU A 86 28.84 -16.37 -1.35
CA LEU A 86 29.41 -16.22 -2.69
C LEU A 86 28.31 -15.89 -3.70
N PRO A 87 28.46 -14.82 -4.52
CA PRO A 87 27.53 -14.53 -5.60
C PRO A 87 27.69 -15.50 -6.76
N HIS A 88 26.57 -16.03 -7.24
CA HIS A 88 26.44 -16.83 -8.45
C HIS A 88 25.55 -16.08 -9.44
N LYS A 89 26.17 -15.46 -10.45
CA LYS A 89 25.42 -14.87 -11.56
C LYS A 89 25.02 -15.98 -12.51
N LEU A 90 23.72 -16.12 -12.76
CA LEU A 90 23.15 -17.23 -13.51
C LEU A 90 22.65 -16.74 -14.87
N ASP A 91 22.81 -17.59 -15.88
CA ASP A 91 22.59 -17.22 -17.28
C ASP A 91 21.14 -16.89 -17.61
N SER A 92 20.19 -17.40 -16.83
CA SER A 92 18.78 -17.12 -16.99
C SER A 92 17.97 -17.34 -15.70
N ILE A 93 16.71 -16.90 -15.72
CA ILE A 93 15.75 -17.14 -14.63
C ILE A 93 15.51 -18.64 -14.40
N ASN A 94 15.47 -19.45 -15.46
CA ASN A 94 15.26 -20.89 -15.38
C ASN A 94 16.49 -21.58 -14.77
N ASP A 95 17.69 -21.14 -15.11
CA ASP A 95 18.91 -21.67 -14.49
C ASP A 95 18.99 -21.27 -13.02
N ALA A 96 18.55 -20.06 -12.68
CA ALA A 96 18.37 -19.63 -11.29
C ALA A 96 17.39 -20.49 -10.52
N LYS A 97 16.24 -20.84 -11.11
CA LYS A 97 15.28 -21.77 -10.50
C LYS A 97 15.87 -23.16 -10.31
N LYS A 98 16.52 -23.73 -11.33
CA LYS A 98 17.16 -25.06 -11.22
C LYS A 98 18.25 -25.07 -10.15
N TRP A 99 19.09 -24.04 -10.15
CA TRP A 99 20.16 -23.87 -9.16
C TRP A 99 19.58 -23.78 -7.75
N TYR A 100 18.55 -22.95 -7.54
CA TYR A 100 17.84 -22.82 -6.27
C TYR A 100 17.23 -24.15 -5.81
N GLU A 101 16.45 -24.81 -6.66
CA GLU A 101 15.76 -26.06 -6.34
C GLU A 101 16.72 -27.19 -5.97
N SER A 102 17.89 -27.26 -6.61
CA SER A 102 18.92 -28.26 -6.29
C SER A 102 19.58 -28.08 -4.92
N ARG A 103 19.44 -26.90 -4.28
CA ARG A 103 20.19 -26.51 -3.08
C ARG A 103 19.31 -26.08 -1.89
N LYS A 104 18.06 -25.65 -2.12
CA LYS A 104 17.19 -25.08 -1.08
C LYS A 104 17.02 -25.98 0.15
N ALA A 105 17.01 -27.30 -0.04
CA ALA A 105 16.89 -28.28 1.05
C ALA A 105 18.07 -28.27 2.04
N GLN A 106 19.21 -27.71 1.65
CA GLN A 106 20.42 -27.65 2.48
C GLN A 106 20.45 -26.41 3.39
N ASN A 107 19.48 -25.48 3.25
CA ASN A 107 19.45 -24.21 3.98
C ASN A 107 20.71 -23.34 3.82
N ILE A 108 21.42 -23.49 2.70
CA ILE A 108 22.63 -22.72 2.38
C ILE A 108 22.38 -21.63 1.33
N VAL A 109 21.16 -21.51 0.81
CA VAL A 109 20.82 -20.63 -0.31
C VAL A 109 20.26 -19.29 0.18
N TYR A 110 20.77 -18.22 -0.39
CA TYR A 110 20.44 -16.83 -0.08
C TYR A 110 20.11 -16.05 -1.36
N GLY A 111 19.42 -14.93 -1.18
CA GLY A 111 19.01 -14.03 -2.26
C GLY A 111 17.50 -14.04 -2.50
N ASN A 112 17.05 -13.14 -3.37
CA ASN A 112 15.63 -12.96 -3.66
C ASN A 112 15.26 -13.71 -4.95
N THR A 113 14.27 -14.60 -4.85
CA THR A 113 13.77 -15.39 -5.98
C THR A 113 12.59 -14.74 -6.70
N GLN A 114 12.16 -13.54 -6.26
CA GLN A 114 11.15 -12.75 -6.97
C GLN A 114 11.83 -11.86 -8.03
N TYR A 115 12.15 -12.48 -9.17
CA TYR A 115 13.05 -11.90 -10.18
C TYR A 115 12.60 -10.56 -10.80
N ALA A 116 11.30 -10.24 -10.77
CA ALA A 116 10.82 -8.92 -11.17
C ALA A 116 11.40 -7.82 -10.26
N TYR A 117 11.42 -8.03 -8.95
CA TYR A 117 11.91 -7.04 -7.98
C TYR A 117 13.43 -7.00 -7.88
N THR A 118 14.11 -8.12 -8.14
CA THR A 118 15.57 -8.11 -8.27
C THR A 118 15.99 -7.30 -9.51
N TYR A 119 15.30 -7.50 -10.64
CA TYR A 119 15.51 -6.68 -11.83
C TYR A 119 15.26 -5.19 -11.58
N ILE A 120 14.17 -4.83 -10.90
CA ILE A 120 13.92 -3.42 -10.54
C ILE A 120 15.07 -2.90 -9.66
N SER A 121 15.49 -3.66 -8.65
CA SER A 121 16.54 -3.22 -7.72
C SER A 121 17.93 -3.12 -8.38
N ASP A 122 18.21 -3.96 -9.38
CA ASP A 122 19.44 -3.92 -10.18
C ASP A 122 19.42 -2.77 -11.19
N THR A 123 18.28 -2.52 -11.84
CA THR A 123 18.10 -1.46 -12.84
C THR A 123 18.07 -0.08 -12.20
N TYR A 124 17.45 0.02 -11.03
CA TYR A 124 17.28 1.25 -10.28
C TYR A 124 17.99 1.12 -8.92
N PRO A 125 19.32 1.23 -8.84
CA PRO A 125 20.04 1.10 -7.58
C PRO A 125 19.71 2.24 -6.61
N ASN A 126 19.51 3.45 -7.14
CA ASN A 126 19.16 4.65 -6.39
C ASN A 126 17.63 4.84 -6.29
N ARG A 127 17.21 6.00 -5.77
CA ARG A 127 15.80 6.42 -5.80
C ARG A 127 15.30 6.47 -7.24
N VAL A 128 14.15 5.85 -7.50
CA VAL A 128 13.47 5.95 -8.80
C VAL A 128 12.90 7.36 -8.93
N LYS A 129 13.39 8.12 -9.90
CA LYS A 129 12.78 9.41 -10.28
C LYS A 129 11.61 9.10 -11.22
N TRP A 130 10.42 9.58 -10.89
CA TRP A 130 9.20 9.29 -11.63
C TRP A 130 8.32 10.54 -11.72
N ASP A 131 7.42 10.56 -12.71
CA ASP A 131 6.48 11.66 -12.92
C ASP A 131 5.10 11.09 -13.28
N LYS A 132 4.07 11.48 -12.53
CA LYS A 132 2.68 11.03 -12.73
C LYS A 132 2.15 11.47 -14.10
N GLU A 133 2.62 12.60 -14.62
CA GLU A 133 2.14 13.18 -15.88
C GLU A 133 2.53 12.33 -17.10
N ASN A 134 3.57 11.49 -16.99
CA ASN A 134 4.00 10.59 -18.06
C ASN A 134 3.33 9.21 -18.01
N LEU A 135 2.43 8.97 -17.04
CA LEU A 135 1.61 7.77 -16.96
C LEU A 135 0.31 7.98 -17.75
N LEU A 136 -0.37 6.89 -18.12
CA LEU A 136 -1.79 6.96 -18.47
C LEU A 136 -2.63 6.29 -17.38
N ILE A 137 -3.45 7.13 -16.75
CA ILE A 137 -4.38 6.75 -15.69
C ILE A 137 -5.78 7.00 -16.21
N VAL A 138 -6.61 5.96 -16.17
CA VAL A 138 -8.02 6.07 -16.57
C VAL A 138 -8.94 5.69 -15.43
N THR A 139 -9.95 6.51 -15.16
CA THR A 139 -11.12 6.12 -14.38
C THR A 139 -12.11 5.44 -15.32
N LEU A 140 -12.68 4.32 -14.90
CA LEU A 140 -13.67 3.55 -15.64
C LEU A 140 -14.92 3.36 -14.78
N ASP A 141 -16.09 3.49 -15.40
CA ASP A 141 -17.39 3.17 -14.82
C ASP A 141 -18.33 2.64 -15.92
N ILE A 142 -19.15 1.63 -15.61
CA ILE A 142 -20.09 1.02 -16.56
C ILE A 142 -21.52 1.07 -16.06
N GLU A 143 -22.46 1.14 -17.01
CA GLU A 143 -23.87 0.93 -16.70
C GLU A 143 -24.43 -0.30 -17.42
N VAL A 144 -25.20 -1.07 -16.67
CA VAL A 144 -25.70 -2.38 -17.08
C VAL A 144 -27.21 -2.39 -16.93
N ARG A 145 -27.89 -3.01 -17.90
CA ARG A 145 -29.33 -3.26 -17.85
C ARG A 145 -29.67 -4.02 -16.55
N CYS A 146 -30.70 -3.54 -15.85
CA CYS A 146 -31.10 -4.09 -14.55
C CYS A 146 -32.62 -4.27 -14.52
N GLU A 147 -33.11 -5.40 -15.03
CA GLU A 147 -34.54 -5.77 -15.01
C GLU A 147 -34.88 -6.81 -13.93
N ASN A 148 -33.91 -7.67 -13.56
CA ASN A 148 -34.12 -8.82 -12.66
C ASN A 148 -33.33 -8.71 -11.33
N GLY A 149 -33.15 -7.50 -10.82
CA GLY A 149 -32.32 -7.22 -9.65
C GLY A 149 -30.86 -6.92 -10.01
N PHE A 150 -29.99 -6.80 -8.99
CA PHE A 150 -28.63 -6.31 -9.18
C PHE A 150 -27.82 -7.26 -10.10
N PRO A 151 -27.19 -6.75 -11.18
CA PRO A 151 -26.47 -7.60 -12.14
C PRO A 151 -25.32 -8.38 -11.49
N SER A 152 -25.18 -9.66 -11.85
CA SER A 152 -24.06 -10.47 -11.40
C SER A 152 -22.84 -10.27 -12.31
N ALA A 153 -21.77 -9.65 -11.80
CA ALA A 153 -20.54 -9.44 -12.56
C ALA A 153 -19.89 -10.75 -13.04
N LYS A 154 -20.08 -11.85 -12.31
CA LYS A 154 -19.56 -13.18 -12.67
C LYS A 154 -20.33 -13.81 -13.83
N LEU A 155 -21.66 -13.66 -13.85
CA LEU A 155 -22.51 -14.24 -14.90
C LEU A 155 -22.58 -13.36 -16.16
N ALA A 156 -22.49 -12.03 -15.97
CA ALA A 156 -22.55 -11.01 -17.00
C ALA A 156 -23.67 -11.28 -18.03
N GLU A 157 -24.89 -11.48 -17.53
CA GLU A 157 -26.07 -11.87 -18.33
C GLU A 157 -26.76 -10.71 -19.03
N GLU A 158 -26.82 -9.58 -18.35
CA GLU A 158 -27.49 -8.39 -18.81
C GLU A 158 -26.63 -7.60 -19.80
N GLU A 159 -27.27 -6.75 -20.60
CA GLU A 159 -26.62 -5.93 -21.62
C GLU A 159 -25.92 -4.70 -21.01
N LEU A 160 -24.72 -4.36 -21.49
CA LEU A 160 -24.06 -3.09 -21.21
C LEU A 160 -24.77 -1.94 -21.94
N LEU A 161 -25.21 -0.94 -21.19
CA LEU A 161 -25.92 0.23 -21.69
C LEU A 161 -24.97 1.41 -21.96
N SER A 162 -23.94 1.56 -21.13
CA SER A 162 -22.85 2.50 -21.36
C SER A 162 -21.53 2.05 -20.75
N ILE A 163 -20.43 2.58 -21.30
CA ILE A 163 -19.10 2.55 -20.69
C ILE A 163 -18.58 3.97 -20.72
N THR A 164 -18.12 4.47 -19.58
CA THR A 164 -17.47 5.78 -19.49
C THR A 164 -16.04 5.63 -18.99
N MET A 165 -15.12 6.30 -19.68
CA MET A 165 -13.69 6.29 -19.35
C MET A 165 -13.14 7.72 -19.35
N LYS A 166 -12.62 8.17 -18.21
CA LYS A 166 -11.97 9.48 -18.06
C LYS A 166 -10.45 9.33 -17.98
N ASN A 167 -9.72 10.07 -18.81
CA ASN A 167 -8.26 10.14 -18.77
C ASN A 167 -7.81 11.25 -17.82
N HIS A 168 -7.00 10.92 -16.82
CA HIS A 168 -6.57 11.88 -15.79
C HIS A 168 -5.61 12.94 -16.32
N GLN A 169 -4.77 12.60 -17.30
CA GLN A 169 -3.72 13.50 -17.82
C GLN A 169 -4.28 14.61 -18.69
N ASN A 170 -5.23 14.30 -19.58
CA ASN A 170 -5.82 15.30 -20.49
C ASN A 170 -7.27 15.67 -20.13
N LYS A 171 -7.82 15.06 -19.07
CA LYS A 171 -9.17 15.29 -18.54
C LYS A 171 -10.32 14.98 -19.51
N GLN A 172 -10.05 14.39 -20.67
CA GLN A 172 -11.05 13.97 -21.66
C GLN A 172 -11.85 12.76 -21.18
N ILE A 173 -13.14 12.76 -21.48
CA ILE A 173 -14.11 11.71 -21.12
C ILE A 173 -14.62 11.06 -22.40
N LEU A 174 -14.40 9.75 -22.52
CA LEU A 174 -14.93 8.93 -23.60
C LEU A 174 -16.15 8.16 -23.09
N VAL A 175 -17.26 8.29 -23.78
CA VAL A 175 -18.52 7.61 -23.45
C VAL A 175 -18.96 6.79 -24.64
N TRP A 176 -19.22 5.50 -24.44
CA TRP A 176 -19.90 4.65 -25.41
C TRP A 176 -21.30 4.34 -24.88
N GLY A 177 -22.34 4.61 -25.67
CA GLY A 177 -23.72 4.31 -25.26
C GLY A 177 -24.61 3.89 -26.42
N LEU A 178 -25.77 3.32 -26.10
CA LEU A 178 -26.69 2.67 -27.06
C LEU A 178 -27.80 3.57 -27.63
N HIS A 179 -28.04 4.75 -27.04
CA HIS A 179 -29.11 5.66 -27.46
C HIS A 179 -28.61 7.09 -27.65
N GLU A 180 -29.39 7.95 -28.30
CA GLU A 180 -28.95 9.33 -28.55
C GLU A 180 -28.72 10.09 -27.23
N PHE A 181 -27.59 10.80 -27.17
CA PHE A 181 -27.21 11.68 -26.06
C PHE A 181 -26.87 13.06 -26.64
N GLN A 182 -27.47 14.10 -26.09
CA GLN A 182 -27.17 15.47 -26.48
C GLN A 182 -25.96 15.95 -25.69
N ASN A 183 -24.81 15.97 -26.33
CA ASN A 183 -23.58 16.44 -25.72
C ASN A 183 -23.42 17.96 -25.87
N TYR A 184 -23.34 18.65 -24.73
CA TYR A 184 -23.11 20.11 -24.65
C TYR A 184 -21.70 20.47 -24.18
N ARG A 185 -20.81 19.48 -24.01
CA ARG A 185 -19.51 19.60 -23.38
C ARG A 185 -18.37 19.26 -24.36
N GLU A 186 -17.33 20.10 -24.39
CA GLU A 186 -16.15 19.89 -25.25
C GLU A 186 -15.19 18.82 -24.71
N ASP A 187 -15.24 18.53 -23.41
CA ASP A 187 -14.41 17.53 -22.76
C ASP A 187 -14.99 16.11 -22.80
N VAL A 188 -16.19 15.95 -23.36
CA VAL A 188 -16.89 14.67 -23.55
C VAL A 188 -16.90 14.31 -25.03
N ASP A 189 -16.40 13.13 -25.38
CA ASP A 189 -16.57 12.49 -26.69
C ASP A 189 -17.57 11.33 -26.55
N TYR A 190 -18.82 11.60 -26.90
CA TYR A 190 -19.91 10.62 -26.88
C TYR A 190 -19.98 9.84 -28.20
N ARG A 191 -19.85 8.52 -28.09
CA ARG A 191 -19.85 7.58 -29.22
C ARG A 191 -21.12 6.74 -29.20
N LEU A 192 -22.09 7.15 -30.01
CA LEU A 192 -23.32 6.38 -30.25
C LEU A 192 -22.98 5.01 -30.87
N CYS A 193 -23.51 3.95 -30.29
CA CYS A 193 -23.27 2.56 -30.66
C CYS A 193 -24.56 1.90 -31.15
N LYS A 194 -24.46 1.07 -32.19
CA LYS A 194 -25.64 0.45 -32.84
C LYS A 194 -26.32 -0.61 -31.96
N ASN A 195 -25.53 -1.27 -31.12
CA ASN A 195 -25.91 -2.32 -30.18
C ASN A 195 -24.70 -2.60 -29.27
N GLU A 196 -24.88 -3.47 -28.27
CA GLU A 196 -23.80 -3.84 -27.34
C GLU A 196 -22.54 -4.38 -28.04
N ASN A 197 -22.67 -5.13 -29.14
CA ASN A 197 -21.50 -5.65 -29.85
C ASN A 197 -20.65 -4.51 -30.44
N ASP A 198 -21.28 -3.48 -31.00
CA ASP A 198 -20.60 -2.27 -31.50
C ASP A 198 -19.97 -1.48 -30.35
N LEU A 199 -20.68 -1.37 -29.21
CA LEU A 199 -20.19 -0.72 -27.99
C LEU A 199 -18.90 -1.38 -27.48
N LEU A 200 -18.92 -2.69 -27.27
CA LEU A 200 -17.76 -3.44 -26.79
C LEU A 200 -16.62 -3.49 -27.81
N THR A 201 -16.93 -3.52 -29.11
CA THR A 201 -15.90 -3.46 -30.16
C THR A 201 -15.18 -2.11 -30.13
N LYS A 202 -15.93 -1.00 -30.10
CA LYS A 202 -15.35 0.34 -30.03
C LYS A 202 -14.56 0.56 -28.74
N PHE A 203 -15.06 0.07 -27.61
CA PHE A 203 -14.34 0.11 -26.32
C PHE A 203 -13.04 -0.69 -26.38
N THR A 204 -13.09 -1.96 -26.78
CA THR A 204 -11.89 -2.83 -26.82
C THR A 204 -10.84 -2.33 -27.81
N ASP A 205 -11.25 -1.75 -28.94
CA ASP A 205 -10.34 -1.16 -29.90
C ASP A 205 -9.69 0.13 -29.36
N GLU A 206 -10.44 0.98 -28.64
CA GLU A 206 -9.87 2.15 -27.97
C GLU A 206 -8.90 1.75 -26.86
N TRP A 207 -9.30 0.80 -26.01
CA TRP A 207 -8.45 0.27 -24.96
C TRP A 207 -7.15 -0.33 -25.52
N ALA A 208 -7.23 -1.07 -26.63
CA ALA A 208 -6.06 -1.67 -27.27
C ALA A 208 -5.10 -0.63 -27.88
N ARG A 209 -5.61 0.55 -28.27
CA ARG A 209 -4.78 1.68 -28.73
C ARG A 209 -4.09 2.38 -27.56
N CYS A 210 -4.82 2.60 -26.46
CA CYS A 210 -4.31 3.40 -25.36
C CYS A 210 -3.51 2.58 -24.33
N LEU A 211 -3.91 1.34 -24.01
CA LEU A 211 -3.29 0.44 -23.04
C LEU A 211 -2.84 1.18 -21.75
N PRO A 212 -3.77 1.56 -20.85
CA PRO A 212 -3.44 2.38 -19.67
C PRO A 212 -2.39 1.71 -18.78
N ASP A 213 -1.59 2.50 -18.07
CA ASP A 213 -0.72 1.97 -17.02
C ASP A 213 -1.52 1.64 -15.76
N ILE A 214 -2.53 2.47 -15.48
CA ILE A 214 -3.40 2.34 -14.31
C ILE A 214 -4.86 2.46 -14.75
N VAL A 215 -5.69 1.53 -14.27
CA VAL A 215 -7.15 1.66 -14.28
C VAL A 215 -7.63 1.83 -12.84
N THR A 216 -8.53 2.78 -12.64
CA THR A 216 -9.18 3.10 -11.37
C THR A 216 -10.68 3.31 -11.59
N GLY A 217 -11.41 3.64 -10.52
CA GLY A 217 -12.85 3.81 -10.46
C GLY A 217 -13.34 3.50 -9.06
N TRP A 218 -14.64 3.31 -8.87
CA TRP A 218 -15.21 3.03 -7.56
C TRP A 218 -15.83 1.63 -7.50
N ASN A 219 -15.18 0.69 -6.80
CA ASN A 219 -15.60 -0.73 -6.75
C ASN A 219 -15.47 -1.48 -8.09
N THR A 220 -14.62 -0.96 -8.97
CA THR A 220 -14.24 -1.57 -10.25
C THR A 220 -13.57 -2.94 -10.13
N GLU A 221 -12.88 -3.25 -9.01
CA GLU A 221 -12.23 -4.56 -8.79
C GLU A 221 -13.24 -5.70 -8.67
N PHE A 222 -14.41 -5.44 -8.06
CA PHE A 222 -15.43 -6.46 -7.83
C PHE A 222 -16.65 -6.37 -8.74
N PHE A 223 -16.80 -5.28 -9.50
CA PHE A 223 -17.93 -5.12 -10.42
C PHE A 223 -17.48 -4.84 -11.85
N ASP A 224 -17.04 -3.63 -12.17
CA ASP A 224 -16.88 -3.15 -13.55
C ASP A 224 -15.91 -4.00 -14.37
N ILE A 225 -14.70 -4.24 -13.86
CA ILE A 225 -13.68 -5.01 -14.57
C ILE A 225 -14.09 -6.48 -14.70
N PRO A 226 -14.55 -7.18 -13.64
CA PRO A 226 -15.10 -8.52 -13.79
C PRO A 226 -16.26 -8.60 -14.77
N TYR A 227 -17.21 -7.66 -14.70
CA TYR A 227 -18.38 -7.64 -15.59
C TYR A 227 -17.95 -7.48 -17.05
N LEU A 228 -17.12 -6.48 -17.36
CA LEU A 228 -16.59 -6.25 -18.70
C LEU A 228 -15.83 -7.45 -19.22
N CYS A 229 -14.93 -8.02 -18.42
CA CYS A 229 -14.12 -9.16 -18.85
C CYS A 229 -15.00 -10.39 -19.14
N ASN A 230 -15.95 -10.71 -18.25
CA ASN A 230 -16.88 -11.82 -18.46
C ASN A 230 -17.80 -11.58 -19.64
N ARG A 231 -18.30 -10.35 -19.83
CA ARG A 231 -19.19 -10.00 -20.95
C ARG A 231 -18.47 -10.08 -22.30
N ILE A 232 -17.26 -9.52 -22.40
CA ILE A 232 -16.39 -9.62 -23.59
C ILE A 232 -16.12 -11.09 -23.91
N LYS A 233 -15.75 -11.88 -22.89
CA LYS A 233 -15.50 -13.32 -23.05
C LYS A 233 -16.73 -14.08 -23.52
N LYS A 234 -17.92 -13.73 -23.01
CA LYS A 234 -19.19 -14.36 -23.38
C LYS A 234 -19.63 -14.04 -24.82
N ILE A 235 -19.45 -12.80 -25.26
CA ILE A 235 -19.89 -12.35 -26.59
C ILE A 235 -18.87 -12.67 -27.68
N PHE A 236 -17.58 -12.40 -27.43
CA PHE A 236 -16.52 -12.47 -28.45
C PHE A 236 -15.50 -13.58 -28.22
N GLY A 237 -15.54 -14.27 -27.07
CA GLY A 237 -14.55 -15.27 -26.70
C GLY A 237 -13.25 -14.70 -26.14
N GLU A 238 -12.33 -15.61 -25.79
CA GLU A 238 -11.09 -15.28 -25.08
C GLU A 238 -10.13 -14.38 -25.88
N ASP A 239 -10.15 -14.47 -27.21
CA ASP A 239 -9.19 -13.73 -28.06
C ASP A 239 -9.44 -12.23 -28.04
N CYS A 240 -10.70 -11.80 -27.95
CA CYS A 240 -11.03 -10.39 -27.79
C CYS A 240 -10.61 -9.89 -26.40
N LEU A 241 -10.79 -10.70 -25.36
CA LEU A 241 -10.40 -10.36 -23.99
C LEU A 241 -8.89 -10.06 -23.88
N LYS A 242 -8.05 -10.78 -24.62
CA LYS A 242 -6.59 -10.57 -24.64
C LYS A 242 -6.19 -9.16 -25.08
N LYS A 243 -7.01 -8.46 -25.87
CA LYS A 243 -6.77 -7.07 -26.28
C LYS A 243 -6.64 -6.11 -25.09
N LEU A 244 -7.25 -6.44 -23.95
CA LEU A 244 -7.17 -5.60 -22.76
C LEU A 244 -5.77 -5.56 -22.15
N SER A 245 -4.94 -6.58 -22.41
CA SER A 245 -3.59 -6.67 -21.85
C SER A 245 -2.55 -6.24 -22.88
N PRO A 246 -1.59 -5.37 -22.53
CA PRO A 246 -0.41 -5.08 -23.37
C PRO A 246 0.43 -6.33 -23.69
N TRP A 247 0.24 -7.42 -22.94
CA TRP A 247 0.94 -8.70 -23.06
C TRP A 247 0.07 -9.84 -23.60
N GLY A 248 -1.18 -9.55 -23.98
CA GLY A 248 -2.11 -10.54 -24.52
C GLY A 248 -2.54 -11.60 -23.51
N LYS A 249 -2.49 -11.29 -22.20
CA LYS A 249 -2.87 -12.22 -21.14
C LYS A 249 -3.75 -11.55 -20.09
N VAL A 250 -4.96 -12.06 -19.98
CA VAL A 250 -5.97 -11.68 -19.00
C VAL A 250 -6.49 -12.96 -18.38
N PHE A 251 -6.63 -13.01 -17.05
CA PHE A 251 -7.13 -14.18 -16.35
C PHE A 251 -7.81 -13.77 -15.06
N ASP A 252 -8.83 -14.51 -14.64
CA ASP A 252 -9.50 -14.30 -13.38
C ASP A 252 -8.88 -15.11 -12.23
N ARG A 253 -9.23 -14.72 -11.01
CA ARG A 253 -8.98 -15.48 -9.78
C ARG A 253 -10.07 -15.17 -8.78
N GLU A 254 -10.29 -16.09 -7.85
CA GLU A 254 -11.16 -15.87 -6.70
C GLU A 254 -10.35 -15.31 -5.53
N VAL A 255 -10.89 -14.31 -4.86
CA VAL A 255 -10.34 -13.72 -3.62
C VAL A 255 -11.41 -13.70 -2.54
N TYR A 256 -11.02 -13.91 -1.29
CA TYR A 256 -11.91 -13.75 -0.14
C TYR A 256 -11.77 -12.35 0.43
N GLN A 257 -12.80 -11.52 0.27
CA GLN A 257 -12.80 -10.14 0.74
C GLN A 257 -14.22 -9.73 1.12
N MET A 258 -14.35 -8.85 2.13
CA MET A 258 -15.66 -8.40 2.64
C MET A 258 -16.60 -9.56 3.02
N GLY A 259 -16.04 -10.63 3.59
CA GLY A 259 -16.79 -11.78 4.11
C GLY A 259 -17.26 -12.80 3.05
N ARG A 260 -16.93 -12.60 1.76
CA ARG A 260 -17.39 -13.47 0.66
C ARG A 260 -16.30 -13.73 -0.37
N GLN A 261 -16.47 -14.79 -1.16
CA GLN A 261 -15.65 -15.03 -2.35
C GLN A 261 -16.07 -14.05 -3.46
N GLN A 262 -15.10 -13.40 -4.08
CA GLN A 262 -15.29 -12.46 -5.18
C GLN A 262 -14.35 -12.83 -6.33
N GLN A 263 -14.85 -12.78 -7.56
CA GLN A 263 -14.02 -12.92 -8.75
C GLN A 263 -13.37 -11.58 -9.06
N VAL A 264 -12.07 -11.59 -9.29
CA VAL A 264 -11.30 -10.43 -9.77
C VAL A 264 -10.49 -10.83 -11.00
N TYR A 265 -10.15 -9.86 -11.84
CA TYR A 265 -9.37 -10.09 -13.05
C TYR A 265 -7.97 -9.48 -12.95
N ASN A 266 -7.00 -10.20 -13.50
CA ASN A 266 -5.64 -9.72 -13.70
C ASN A 266 -5.43 -9.44 -15.19
N ILE A 267 -5.36 -8.16 -15.54
CA ILE A 267 -4.99 -7.69 -16.88
C ILE A 267 -3.48 -7.45 -16.88
N GLN A 268 -2.70 -8.42 -17.36
CA GLN A 268 -1.24 -8.34 -17.22
C GLN A 268 -0.70 -7.06 -17.86
N GLY A 269 0.06 -6.28 -17.09
CA GLY A 269 0.65 -5.02 -17.55
C GLY A 269 -0.17 -3.78 -17.27
N VAL A 270 -1.40 -3.90 -16.76
CA VAL A 270 -2.21 -2.77 -16.27
C VAL A 270 -2.36 -2.91 -14.75
N ALA A 271 -2.03 -1.87 -14.00
CA ALA A 271 -2.24 -1.84 -12.56
C ALA A 271 -3.70 -1.45 -12.27
N HIS A 272 -4.44 -2.35 -11.63
CA HIS A 272 -5.77 -2.03 -11.14
C HIS A 272 -5.63 -1.42 -9.74
N LEU A 273 -5.86 -0.11 -9.63
CA LEU A 273 -5.87 0.62 -8.37
C LEU A 273 -7.28 1.14 -8.12
N ASP A 274 -8.17 0.28 -7.65
CA ASP A 274 -9.54 0.66 -7.30
C ASP A 274 -9.53 1.79 -6.25
N TYR A 275 -10.16 2.92 -6.56
CA TYR A 275 -10.13 4.09 -5.70
C TYR A 275 -10.86 3.83 -4.38
N PHE A 276 -11.87 2.96 -4.39
CA PHE A 276 -12.53 2.50 -3.17
C PHE A 276 -11.54 1.81 -2.22
N ASP A 277 -10.64 0.96 -2.73
CA ASP A 277 -9.63 0.31 -1.92
C ASP A 277 -8.52 1.25 -1.46
N LEU A 278 -8.09 2.18 -2.33
CA LEU A 278 -7.16 3.23 -1.95
C LEU A 278 -7.74 4.09 -0.81
N TYR A 279 -9.01 4.48 -0.91
CA TYR A 279 -9.70 5.26 0.12
C TYR A 279 -9.73 4.50 1.44
N ARG A 280 -10.19 3.25 1.45
CA ARG A 280 -10.24 2.44 2.68
C ARG A 280 -8.86 2.17 3.29
N LYS A 281 -7.83 2.06 2.46
CA LYS A 281 -6.49 1.72 2.91
C LYS A 281 -5.74 2.91 3.49
N PHE A 282 -5.91 4.09 2.90
CA PHE A 282 -5.07 5.26 3.20
C PHE A 282 -5.79 6.34 4.00
N THR A 283 -7.10 6.27 4.16
CA THR A 283 -7.84 7.12 5.10
C THR A 283 -8.00 6.42 6.45
N TYR A 284 -8.00 7.20 7.52
CA TYR A 284 -8.05 6.69 8.90
C TYR A 284 -9.46 6.72 9.50
N SER A 285 -10.40 7.41 8.87
CA SER A 285 -11.77 7.61 9.35
C SER A 285 -12.72 6.62 8.71
N ALA A 286 -13.28 5.73 9.54
CA ALA A 286 -14.41 4.90 9.12
C ALA A 286 -15.60 5.80 8.75
N GLN A 287 -16.20 5.52 7.60
CA GLN A 287 -17.38 6.24 7.10
C GLN A 287 -18.66 5.46 7.38
N GLU A 288 -19.77 6.18 7.54
CA GLU A 288 -21.10 5.59 7.72
C GLU A 288 -21.53 4.79 6.47
N SER A 289 -21.10 5.25 5.30
CA SER A 289 -21.32 4.61 4.02
C SER A 289 -20.11 4.79 3.12
N TYR A 290 -19.82 3.81 2.27
CA TYR A 290 -18.78 3.89 1.26
C TYR A 290 -19.34 3.89 -0.17
N ARG A 291 -20.59 4.30 -0.35
CA ARG A 291 -21.11 4.64 -1.68
C ARG A 291 -20.39 5.90 -2.18
N LEU A 292 -20.09 5.96 -3.48
CA LEU A 292 -19.38 7.09 -4.08
C LEU A 292 -20.06 8.43 -3.77
N ASP A 293 -21.39 8.50 -3.89
CA ASP A 293 -22.17 9.71 -3.53
C ASP A 293 -21.92 10.19 -2.09
N HIS A 294 -21.91 9.27 -1.12
CA HIS A 294 -21.66 9.64 0.28
C HIS A 294 -20.22 10.14 0.47
N ILE A 295 -19.25 9.45 -0.11
CA ILE A 295 -17.84 9.86 0.01
C ILE A 295 -17.58 11.18 -0.72
N ALA A 296 -18.16 11.37 -1.90
CA ALA A 296 -18.12 12.64 -2.63
C ALA A 296 -18.71 13.78 -1.79
N LYS A 297 -19.81 13.54 -1.09
CA LYS A 297 -20.40 14.53 -0.19
C LYS A 297 -19.49 14.88 0.99
N VAL A 298 -18.95 13.87 1.66
CA VAL A 298 -18.08 14.05 2.83
C VAL A 298 -16.79 14.76 2.44
N GLU A 299 -16.18 14.37 1.31
CA GLU A 299 -14.88 14.87 0.91
C GLU A 299 -14.97 16.13 0.04
N LEU A 300 -15.80 16.14 -0.99
CA LEU A 300 -15.86 17.23 -1.96
C LEU A 300 -16.95 18.25 -1.64
N GLY A 301 -17.96 17.86 -0.85
CA GLY A 301 -19.19 18.65 -0.70
C GLY A 301 -20.15 18.51 -1.88
N GLU A 302 -19.84 17.60 -2.81
CA GLU A 302 -20.62 17.33 -4.01
C GLU A 302 -21.63 16.20 -3.76
N GLN A 303 -22.77 16.24 -4.44
CA GLN A 303 -23.76 15.16 -4.40
C GLN A 303 -24.17 14.78 -5.81
N LYS A 304 -24.52 13.51 -5.98
CA LYS A 304 -25.10 13.02 -7.22
C LYS A 304 -26.57 13.45 -7.30
N ASP A 305 -27.04 13.74 -8.51
CA ASP A 305 -28.45 14.08 -8.74
C ASP A 305 -29.38 12.89 -8.43
N GLY A 306 -28.84 11.67 -8.47
CA GLY A 306 -29.53 10.42 -8.14
C GLY A 306 -30.50 9.95 -9.21
N ASN A 307 -31.06 8.75 -9.07
CA ASN A 307 -32.09 8.25 -9.97
C ASN A 307 -33.41 9.01 -9.72
N PRO A 308 -33.94 9.77 -10.70
CA PRO A 308 -35.19 10.51 -10.52
C PRO A 308 -36.45 9.64 -10.71
N PHE A 309 -36.30 8.35 -11.03
CA PHE A 309 -37.39 7.39 -11.28
C PHE A 309 -37.47 6.29 -10.21
N ASP A 310 -38.61 5.59 -10.18
CA ASP A 310 -38.87 4.49 -9.23
C ASP A 310 -37.95 3.29 -9.47
N THR A 311 -37.59 3.04 -10.74
CA THR A 311 -36.71 1.93 -11.11
C THR A 311 -35.56 2.40 -12.00
N PHE A 312 -34.46 1.65 -11.98
CA PHE A 312 -33.33 1.89 -12.87
C PHE A 312 -33.72 1.71 -14.35
N SER A 313 -34.65 0.78 -14.61
CA SER A 313 -35.18 0.55 -15.96
C SER A 313 -35.93 1.73 -16.54
N GLU A 314 -36.78 2.37 -15.74
CA GLU A 314 -37.45 3.59 -16.15
C GLU A 314 -36.48 4.73 -16.44
N TRP A 315 -35.34 4.79 -15.73
CA TRP A 315 -34.36 5.84 -15.93
C TRP A 315 -33.75 5.80 -17.33
N TYR A 316 -33.10 4.69 -17.70
CA TYR A 316 -32.45 4.60 -19.01
C TYR A 316 -33.44 4.50 -20.19
N THR A 317 -34.73 4.23 -19.93
CA THR A 317 -35.76 4.19 -20.99
C THR A 317 -36.50 5.52 -21.18
N LYS A 318 -36.75 6.27 -20.10
CA LYS A 318 -37.52 7.54 -20.15
C LYS A 318 -36.63 8.78 -20.21
N ASP A 319 -35.42 8.71 -19.66
CA ASP A 319 -34.49 9.82 -19.59
C ASP A 319 -33.03 9.34 -19.70
N TYR A 320 -32.69 8.94 -20.92
CA TYR A 320 -31.34 8.49 -21.23
C TYR A 320 -30.30 9.62 -21.11
N GLN A 321 -30.73 10.89 -21.20
CA GLN A 321 -29.85 12.04 -21.08
C GLN A 321 -29.26 12.12 -19.67
N SER A 322 -30.10 12.20 -18.63
CA SER A 322 -29.62 12.28 -17.25
C SER A 322 -28.94 10.99 -16.79
N PHE A 323 -29.32 9.85 -17.37
CA PHE A 323 -28.65 8.56 -17.13
C PHE A 323 -27.18 8.56 -17.57
N ILE A 324 -26.88 9.10 -18.76
CA ILE A 324 -25.49 9.24 -19.23
C ILE A 324 -24.74 10.32 -18.45
N GLU A 325 -25.40 11.44 -18.11
CA GLU A 325 -24.80 12.48 -17.26
C GLU A 325 -24.38 11.93 -15.90
N TYR A 326 -25.19 11.04 -15.31
CA TYR A 326 -24.87 10.35 -14.06
C TYR A 326 -23.63 9.45 -14.18
N ASN A 327 -23.53 8.64 -15.24
CA ASN A 327 -22.37 7.77 -15.49
C ASN A 327 -21.09 8.59 -15.80
N ILE A 328 -21.23 9.76 -16.45
CA ILE A 328 -20.14 10.74 -16.58
C ILE A 328 -19.75 11.28 -15.20
N GLN A 329 -20.72 11.68 -14.37
CA GLN A 329 -20.46 12.22 -13.04
C GLN A 329 -19.67 11.23 -12.17
N ASP A 330 -19.92 9.91 -12.27
CA ASP A 330 -19.20 8.90 -11.51
C ASP A 330 -17.68 8.91 -11.77
N VAL A 331 -17.27 8.94 -13.03
CA VAL A 331 -15.83 8.99 -13.34
C VAL A 331 -15.21 10.34 -12.96
N GLU A 332 -15.99 11.41 -12.97
CA GLU A 332 -15.56 12.75 -12.58
C GLU A 332 -15.35 12.86 -11.08
N LEU A 333 -16.26 12.34 -10.27
CA LEU A 333 -16.14 12.35 -8.81
C LEU A 333 -14.88 11.62 -8.35
N VAL A 334 -14.54 10.48 -8.96
CA VAL A 334 -13.29 9.76 -8.64
C VAL A 334 -12.04 10.58 -9.03
N ASP A 335 -12.05 11.25 -10.18
CA ASP A 335 -10.95 12.14 -10.60
C ASP A 335 -10.82 13.36 -9.66
N MET A 336 -11.94 13.95 -9.24
CA MET A 336 -11.95 15.04 -8.25
C MET A 336 -11.46 14.59 -6.87
N LEU A 337 -11.81 13.37 -6.45
CA LEU A 337 -11.27 12.76 -5.24
C LEU A 337 -9.75 12.58 -5.35
N GLU A 338 -9.21 12.18 -6.50
CA GLU A 338 -7.76 12.12 -6.72
C GLU A 338 -7.12 13.50 -6.70
N ASP A 339 -7.71 14.50 -7.33
CA ASP A 339 -7.20 15.87 -7.32
C ASP A 339 -7.11 16.44 -5.89
N LYS A 340 -8.08 16.12 -5.02
CA LYS A 340 -8.11 16.53 -3.60
C LYS A 340 -7.19 15.69 -2.73
N MET A 341 -7.32 14.36 -2.78
CA MET A 341 -6.75 13.44 -1.79
C MET A 341 -5.42 12.81 -2.21
N ARG A 342 -5.17 12.71 -3.52
CA ARG A 342 -3.93 12.22 -4.13
C ARG A 342 -3.56 10.79 -3.71
N LEU A 343 -4.55 9.90 -3.59
CA LEU A 343 -4.34 8.55 -3.10
C LEU A 343 -3.62 7.65 -4.11
N ILE A 344 -3.83 7.86 -5.42
CA ILE A 344 -3.05 7.18 -6.46
C ILE A 344 -1.61 7.67 -6.39
N GLU A 345 -1.39 8.99 -6.34
CA GLU A 345 -0.04 9.57 -6.21
C GLU A 345 0.69 9.07 -4.95
N LEU A 346 -0.03 8.87 -3.84
CA LEU A 346 0.47 8.28 -2.61
C LEU A 346 0.86 6.82 -2.76
N CYS A 347 0.02 6.01 -3.41
CA CYS A 347 0.31 4.63 -3.76
C CYS A 347 1.59 4.52 -4.60
N LEU A 348 1.72 5.38 -5.62
CA LEU A 348 2.90 5.44 -6.49
C LEU A 348 4.15 5.81 -5.70
N THR A 349 4.08 6.83 -4.85
CA THR A 349 5.19 7.25 -3.99
C THR A 349 5.72 6.09 -3.14
N MET A 350 4.83 5.33 -2.51
CA MET A 350 5.19 4.14 -1.75
C MET A 350 5.79 3.05 -2.65
N ALA A 351 5.18 2.77 -3.79
CA ALA A 351 5.62 1.72 -4.71
C ALA A 351 7.04 1.96 -5.21
N TYR A 352 7.36 3.19 -5.60
CA TYR A 352 8.70 3.56 -6.09
C TYR A 352 9.75 3.63 -4.97
N ASP A 353 9.37 4.06 -3.77
CA ASP A 353 10.27 4.06 -2.61
C ASP A 353 10.67 2.63 -2.20
N ALA A 354 9.71 1.69 -2.23
CA ALA A 354 9.94 0.28 -1.95
C ALA A 354 10.46 -0.52 -3.15
N LYS A 355 10.37 0.02 -4.38
CA LYS A 355 10.69 -0.64 -5.66
C LYS A 355 9.86 -1.88 -5.97
N VAL A 356 8.55 -1.75 -5.79
CA VAL A 356 7.53 -2.79 -6.09
C VAL A 356 6.59 -2.34 -7.21
N ASN A 357 5.75 -3.25 -7.74
CA ASN A 357 4.65 -2.84 -8.62
C ASN A 357 3.57 -2.13 -7.78
N TYR A 358 2.79 -1.24 -8.39
CA TYR A 358 1.85 -0.38 -7.64
C TYR A 358 0.84 -1.17 -6.80
N THR A 359 0.28 -2.25 -7.34
CA THR A 359 -0.70 -3.10 -6.65
C THR A 359 -0.12 -3.82 -5.44
N ASP A 360 1.21 -3.97 -5.35
CA ASP A 360 1.85 -4.60 -4.19
C ASP A 360 1.78 -3.74 -2.93
N VAL A 361 1.59 -2.42 -3.08
CA VAL A 361 1.39 -1.49 -1.95
C VAL A 361 0.08 -1.80 -1.23
N LEU A 362 -0.93 -2.30 -1.94
CA LEU A 362 -2.21 -2.70 -1.34
C LEU A 362 -2.04 -3.88 -0.36
N GLY A 363 -1.02 -4.72 -0.55
CA GLY A 363 -0.59 -5.73 0.42
C GLY A 363 0.53 -5.24 1.36
N THR A 364 0.75 -5.94 2.47
CA THR A 364 1.81 -5.59 3.43
C THR A 364 3.08 -6.45 3.25
N VAL A 365 2.93 -7.76 3.06
CA VAL A 365 4.04 -8.72 3.08
C VAL A 365 5.06 -8.46 1.97
N ARG A 366 4.59 -8.37 0.71
CA ARG A 366 5.50 -8.18 -0.44
C ARG A 366 6.13 -6.79 -0.44
N TYR A 367 5.36 -5.77 -0.11
CA TYR A 367 5.84 -4.40 0.05
C TYR A 367 7.06 -4.35 1.00
N TRP A 368 6.91 -4.88 2.21
CA TRP A 368 7.99 -4.90 3.20
C TRP A 368 9.14 -5.84 2.84
N ASP A 369 8.87 -7.01 2.25
CA ASP A 369 9.90 -7.95 1.82
C ASP A 369 10.88 -7.31 0.82
N VAL A 370 10.35 -6.55 -0.15
CA VAL A 370 11.17 -5.88 -1.18
C VAL A 370 11.81 -4.59 -0.65
N LEU A 371 11.14 -3.86 0.24
CA LEU A 371 11.71 -2.70 0.90
C LEU A 371 12.94 -3.07 1.74
N ILE A 372 12.81 -4.10 2.59
CA ILE A 372 13.92 -4.61 3.40
C ILE A 372 15.02 -5.19 2.52
N TYR A 373 14.65 -5.93 1.46
CA TYR A 373 15.63 -6.42 0.48
C TYR A 373 16.48 -5.28 -0.10
N ASN A 374 15.87 -4.17 -0.51
CA ASN A 374 16.61 -3.02 -1.03
C ASN A 374 17.49 -2.36 0.02
N HIS A 375 17.01 -2.21 1.25
CA HIS A 375 17.79 -1.66 2.37
C HIS A 375 19.03 -2.52 2.67
N LEU A 376 18.86 -3.84 2.79
CA LEU A 376 19.94 -4.78 3.07
C LEU A 376 20.93 -4.90 1.90
N ARG A 377 20.41 -4.92 0.66
CA ARG A 377 21.24 -4.96 -0.56
C ARG A 377 22.20 -3.76 -0.64
N ALA A 378 21.76 -2.56 -0.24
CA ALA A 378 22.61 -1.37 -0.21
C ALA A 378 23.83 -1.50 0.72
N LYS A 379 23.81 -2.46 1.65
CA LYS A 379 24.88 -2.75 2.62
C LYS A 379 25.68 -4.01 2.28
N GLY A 380 25.42 -4.64 1.13
CA GLY A 380 25.99 -5.95 0.81
C GLY A 380 25.44 -7.10 1.65
N ILE A 381 24.31 -6.90 2.34
CA ILE A 381 23.65 -7.95 3.14
C ILE A 381 22.65 -8.69 2.26
N VAL A 382 22.80 -10.02 2.19
CA VAL A 382 21.95 -10.88 1.37
C VAL A 382 20.86 -11.52 2.22
N ILE A 383 19.62 -11.41 1.75
CA ILE A 383 18.43 -11.90 2.45
C ILE A 383 18.39 -13.44 2.48
N PRO A 384 17.84 -14.05 3.55
CA PRO A 384 17.67 -15.49 3.62
C PRO A 384 16.59 -15.98 2.64
N GLN A 385 16.55 -17.28 2.36
CA GLN A 385 15.40 -17.90 1.71
C GLN A 385 14.11 -17.71 2.52
N LYS A 386 12.94 -17.78 1.88
CA LYS A 386 11.66 -17.81 2.60
C LYS A 386 11.48 -19.19 3.23
N SER A 387 11.12 -19.22 4.50
CA SER A 387 10.72 -20.43 5.22
C SER A 387 9.24 -20.75 4.97
N ASP A 388 8.95 -22.03 4.79
CA ASP A 388 7.58 -22.53 4.83
C ASP A 388 7.13 -22.62 6.29
N HIS A 389 6.43 -21.60 6.77
CA HIS A 389 5.82 -21.65 8.11
C HIS A 389 4.52 -22.45 8.04
N LYS A 390 4.36 -23.47 8.88
CA LYS A 390 3.02 -24.00 9.20
C LYS A 390 2.21 -22.86 9.81
N LYS A 391 0.93 -22.79 9.48
CA LYS A 391 0.00 -21.79 10.05
C LYS A 391 0.08 -21.89 11.58
N THR A 392 0.72 -20.93 12.22
CA THR A 392 0.78 -20.84 13.68
C THR A 392 -0.61 -20.52 14.23
N SER A 393 -0.85 -20.90 15.48
CA SER A 393 -2.01 -20.43 16.24
C SER A 393 -2.00 -18.90 16.29
N GLN A 394 -3.19 -18.29 16.38
CA GLN A 394 -3.30 -16.86 16.67
C GLN A 394 -2.53 -16.56 17.96
N PHE A 395 -1.74 -15.49 17.94
CA PHE A 395 -0.99 -15.02 19.10
C PHE A 395 -1.65 -13.77 19.68
N GLU A 396 -1.34 -13.50 20.95
CA GLU A 396 -1.99 -12.44 21.70
C GLU A 396 -1.72 -11.05 21.08
N GLY A 397 -2.80 -10.30 20.88
CA GLY A 397 -2.81 -9.00 20.23
C GLY A 397 -2.64 -7.85 21.22
N ALA A 398 -3.25 -6.71 20.87
CA ALA A 398 -3.25 -5.52 21.71
C ALA A 398 -4.07 -5.72 23.00
N TYR A 399 -3.76 -4.91 24.01
CA TYR A 399 -4.55 -4.82 25.23
C TYR A 399 -5.70 -3.83 25.05
N VAL A 400 -6.89 -4.23 25.49
CA VAL A 400 -8.05 -3.34 25.61
C VAL A 400 -8.57 -3.47 27.03
N LYS A 401 -8.72 -2.34 27.70
CA LYS A 401 -9.30 -2.26 29.04
C LYS A 401 -10.83 -2.26 28.94
N ASP A 402 -11.48 -3.01 29.83
CA ASP A 402 -12.93 -2.87 30.01
C ASP A 402 -13.27 -1.44 30.47
N PRO A 403 -14.04 -0.67 29.70
CA PRO A 403 -14.27 0.73 30.01
C PRO A 403 -15.14 0.88 31.26
N ILE A 404 -14.92 1.96 32.00
CA ILE A 404 -15.81 2.36 33.09
C ILE A 404 -17.14 2.81 32.48
N VAL A 405 -18.17 1.97 32.60
CA VAL A 405 -19.47 2.22 31.98
C VAL A 405 -20.17 3.40 32.68
N GLY A 406 -20.55 4.42 31.90
CA GLY A 406 -21.27 5.58 32.39
C GLY A 406 -21.08 6.79 31.49
N MET A 407 -21.85 7.85 31.77
CA MET A 407 -21.64 9.15 31.12
C MET A 407 -20.46 9.85 31.81
N HIS A 408 -19.43 10.18 31.02
CA HIS A 408 -18.25 10.92 31.49
C HIS A 408 -18.31 12.35 30.94
N ASN A 409 -18.46 13.34 31.84
CA ASN A 409 -18.67 14.74 31.43
C ASN A 409 -17.43 15.37 30.77
N TRP A 410 -16.22 14.98 31.22
CA TRP A 410 -14.96 15.56 30.78
C TRP A 410 -13.95 14.43 30.57
N VAL A 411 -13.54 14.23 29.32
CA VAL A 411 -12.57 13.19 28.94
C VAL A 411 -11.39 13.86 28.25
N MET A 412 -10.19 13.41 28.59
CA MET A 412 -8.94 13.78 27.92
C MET A 412 -8.28 12.49 27.47
N SER A 413 -7.88 12.43 26.20
CA SER A 413 -7.16 11.28 25.66
C SER A 413 -5.68 11.58 25.49
N PHE A 414 -4.86 10.57 25.76
CA PHE A 414 -3.43 10.57 25.47
C PHE A 414 -3.10 9.38 24.57
N ASP A 415 -2.28 9.62 23.54
CA ASP A 415 -1.96 8.62 22.52
C ASP A 415 -0.44 8.48 22.35
N LEU A 416 0.05 7.24 22.26
CA LEU A 416 1.45 6.94 21.98
C LEU A 416 1.72 6.97 20.47
N ASN A 417 2.29 8.07 19.99
CA ASN A 417 2.66 8.27 18.58
C ASN A 417 3.37 7.04 17.98
N SER A 418 2.71 6.34 17.05
CA SER A 418 3.28 5.17 16.35
C SER A 418 3.91 4.16 17.32
N LEU A 419 3.12 3.65 18.27
CA LEU A 419 3.55 2.73 19.33
C LEU A 419 4.48 1.62 18.82
N TYR A 420 4.02 0.75 17.92
CA TYR A 420 4.80 -0.43 17.50
C TYR A 420 6.14 -0.08 16.82
N PRO A 421 6.23 0.87 15.86
CA PRO A 421 7.53 1.34 15.36
C PRO A 421 8.49 1.81 16.46
N HIS A 422 8.00 2.54 17.46
CA HIS A 422 8.85 3.00 18.57
C HIS A 422 9.28 1.87 19.48
N LEU A 423 8.42 0.89 19.74
CA LEU A 423 8.80 -0.31 20.49
C LEU A 423 9.87 -1.13 19.77
N ILE A 424 9.75 -1.27 18.44
CA ILE A 424 10.77 -1.93 17.62
C ILE A 424 12.12 -1.24 17.83
N MET A 425 12.16 0.10 17.77
CA MET A 425 13.38 0.87 17.98
C MET A 425 13.90 0.78 19.42
N GLN A 426 13.02 0.95 20.41
CA GLN A 426 13.36 0.99 21.83
C GLN A 426 13.95 -0.33 22.33
N TYR A 427 13.35 -1.46 21.95
CA TYR A 427 13.80 -2.79 22.34
C TYR A 427 14.78 -3.42 21.34
N ASN A 428 15.16 -2.69 20.28
CA ASN A 428 16.02 -3.17 19.20
C ASN A 428 15.52 -4.49 18.56
N ILE A 429 14.21 -4.59 18.34
CA ILE A 429 13.53 -5.80 17.90
C ILE A 429 13.88 -6.08 16.43
N SER A 430 14.70 -7.10 16.19
CA SER A 430 15.07 -7.55 14.84
C SER A 430 15.46 -9.03 14.83
N PRO A 431 15.24 -9.79 13.74
CA PRO A 431 15.56 -11.21 13.67
C PRO A 431 17.03 -11.56 13.98
N GLU A 432 17.96 -10.69 13.65
CA GLU A 432 19.41 -10.84 13.85
C GLU A 432 19.91 -10.32 15.18
N THR A 433 19.10 -9.52 15.88
CA THR A 433 19.40 -9.07 17.24
C THR A 433 18.79 -9.98 18.30
N LEU A 434 17.84 -10.85 17.93
CA LEU A 434 17.27 -11.87 18.81
C LEU A 434 18.33 -12.90 19.24
N VAL A 435 18.55 -13.01 20.55
CA VAL A 435 19.58 -13.86 21.18
C VAL A 435 19.08 -15.27 21.42
N ASN A 436 17.92 -15.42 22.06
CA ASN A 436 17.32 -16.69 22.46
C ASN A 436 16.34 -17.24 21.42
N LYS A 437 16.83 -17.43 20.17
CA LYS A 437 16.01 -17.95 19.08
C LYS A 437 15.43 -19.33 19.41
N GLY A 438 14.14 -19.50 19.14
CA GLY A 438 13.41 -20.75 19.42
C GLY A 438 13.04 -20.96 20.88
N ALA A 439 13.25 -19.98 21.76
CA ALA A 439 12.72 -20.01 23.12
C ALA A 439 11.19 -19.90 23.13
N ASP A 440 10.57 -20.51 24.13
CA ASP A 440 9.13 -20.40 24.37
C ASP A 440 8.75 -19.02 24.90
N ILE A 441 7.53 -18.58 24.56
CA ILE A 441 6.95 -17.35 25.10
C ILE A 441 6.66 -17.53 26.58
N GLN A 442 7.11 -16.58 27.40
CA GLN A 442 6.84 -16.59 28.84
C GLN A 442 5.53 -15.88 29.17
N GLU A 443 4.50 -16.66 29.48
CA GLU A 443 3.17 -16.13 29.83
C GLU A 443 3.15 -15.34 31.15
N GLY A 444 2.29 -14.33 31.20
CA GLY A 444 2.06 -13.50 32.40
C GLY A 444 3.20 -12.54 32.76
N LEU A 445 4.25 -12.44 31.94
CA LEU A 445 5.42 -11.62 32.23
C LEU A 445 5.10 -10.13 32.26
N VAL A 446 4.14 -9.64 31.45
CA VAL A 446 3.64 -8.25 31.52
C VAL A 446 3.18 -7.89 32.94
N THR A 447 2.32 -8.71 33.54
CA THR A 447 1.81 -8.46 34.90
C THR A 447 2.92 -8.55 35.94
N LYS A 448 3.79 -9.56 35.84
CA LYS A 448 4.93 -9.70 36.76
C LYS A 448 5.88 -8.49 36.73
N ILE A 449 6.11 -7.92 35.54
CA ILE A 449 6.90 -6.68 35.39
C ILE A 449 6.17 -5.50 36.04
N LEU A 450 4.87 -5.33 35.78
CA LEU A 450 4.06 -4.25 36.37
C LEU A 450 4.02 -4.31 37.91
N ASP A 451 4.07 -5.51 38.48
CA ASP A 451 4.08 -5.75 39.93
C ASP A 451 5.49 -5.64 40.54
N GLY A 452 6.52 -5.41 39.71
CA GLY A 452 7.92 -5.35 40.16
C GLY A 452 8.49 -6.70 40.61
N ALA A 453 7.84 -7.81 40.24
CA ALA A 453 8.24 -9.17 40.60
C ALA A 453 9.37 -9.73 39.72
N VAL A 454 9.73 -9.02 38.64
CA VAL A 454 10.78 -9.41 37.69
C VAL A 454 11.70 -8.23 37.40
N SER A 455 13.00 -8.47 37.49
CA SER A 455 14.06 -7.60 36.97
C SER A 455 14.81 -8.30 35.83
N ASN A 456 15.41 -7.50 34.94
CA ASN A 456 16.33 -8.00 33.92
C ASN A 456 17.77 -7.78 34.40
N ASP A 457 18.42 -8.87 34.81
CA ASP A 457 19.81 -8.85 35.28
C ASP A 457 20.81 -9.25 34.17
N THR A 458 20.35 -9.36 32.93
CA THR A 458 21.19 -9.71 31.77
C THR A 458 21.76 -8.46 31.10
N GLU A 459 22.80 -8.65 30.27
CA GLU A 459 23.35 -7.58 29.42
C GLU A 459 22.43 -7.21 28.24
N TYR A 460 21.41 -8.03 27.95
CA TYR A 460 20.53 -7.88 26.80
C TYR A 460 19.27 -7.06 27.12
N CYS A 461 18.60 -6.57 26.08
CA CYS A 461 17.31 -5.90 26.20
C CYS A 461 16.20 -6.96 26.28
N MET A 462 15.43 -6.99 27.36
CA MET A 462 14.36 -7.97 27.57
C MET A 462 12.99 -7.39 27.20
N THR A 463 12.18 -8.14 26.46
CA THR A 463 10.77 -7.81 26.19
C THR A 463 9.80 -8.61 27.06
N PRO A 464 8.55 -8.16 27.25
CA PRO A 464 7.56 -8.76 28.16
C PRO A 464 6.95 -10.10 27.71
N ASN A 465 7.62 -10.81 26.80
CA ASN A 465 7.35 -12.18 26.39
C ASN A 465 8.57 -13.11 26.64
N GLY A 466 9.65 -12.60 27.24
CA GLY A 466 10.87 -13.37 27.51
C GLY A 466 11.89 -13.41 26.37
N ALA A 467 11.71 -12.61 25.30
CA ALA A 467 12.75 -12.43 24.31
C ALA A 467 13.87 -11.51 24.79
N PHE A 468 15.09 -11.80 24.35
CA PHE A 468 16.28 -10.99 24.59
C PHE A 468 16.88 -10.51 23.27
N PHE A 469 17.12 -9.21 23.18
CA PHE A 469 17.72 -8.55 22.03
C PHE A 469 19.08 -7.94 22.37
N ARG A 470 20.01 -8.01 21.42
CA ARG A 470 21.34 -7.39 21.50
C ARG A 470 21.26 -5.88 21.73
N ARG A 471 22.27 -5.33 22.41
CA ARG A 471 22.42 -3.88 22.67
C ARG A 471 23.69 -3.29 22.07
N ASP A 472 24.61 -4.15 21.64
CA ASP A 472 25.90 -3.79 21.07
C ASP A 472 25.84 -3.43 19.58
N VAL A 473 24.77 -3.84 18.90
CA VAL A 473 24.50 -3.54 17.49
C VAL A 473 23.05 -3.13 17.28
N LYS A 474 22.79 -2.24 16.32
CA LYS A 474 21.43 -1.88 15.90
C LYS A 474 20.93 -2.84 14.83
N GLY A 475 19.71 -3.36 15.00
CA GLY A 475 19.08 -4.22 14.01
C GLY A 475 18.57 -3.47 12.78
N PHE A 476 18.39 -4.16 11.66
CA PHE A 476 17.91 -3.56 10.41
C PHE A 476 16.47 -3.06 10.52
N LEU A 477 15.60 -3.74 11.28
CA LEU A 477 14.22 -3.27 11.50
C LEU A 477 14.22 -1.92 12.24
N PRO A 478 14.85 -1.79 13.44
CA PRO A 478 15.04 -0.51 14.12
C PRO A 478 15.65 0.58 13.25
N GLU A 479 16.66 0.24 12.44
CA GLU A 479 17.30 1.21 11.56
C GLU A 479 16.38 1.71 10.44
N ILE A 480 15.62 0.83 9.79
CA ILE A 480 14.65 1.23 8.77
C ILE A 480 13.55 2.08 9.40
N MET A 481 13.03 1.72 10.57
CA MET A 481 12.01 2.50 11.27
C MET A 481 12.53 3.90 11.60
N GLU A 482 13.72 4.00 12.17
CA GLU A 482 14.33 5.30 12.51
C GLU A 482 14.55 6.14 11.25
N LYS A 483 15.11 5.55 10.18
CA LYS A 483 15.32 6.25 8.92
C LYS A 483 13.99 6.78 8.36
N MET A 484 12.96 5.94 8.30
CA MET A 484 11.63 6.35 7.81
C MET A 484 11.00 7.46 8.67
N TYR A 485 11.16 7.38 9.99
CA TYR A 485 10.67 8.39 10.92
C TYR A 485 11.40 9.73 10.70
N ASN A 486 12.72 9.70 10.61
CA ASN A 486 13.53 10.90 10.35
C ASN A 486 13.20 11.51 8.99
N ASP A 487 13.09 10.68 7.93
CA ASP A 487 12.65 11.11 6.60
C ASP A 487 11.27 11.80 6.71
N ARG A 488 10.31 11.19 7.42
CA ARG A 488 8.97 11.79 7.64
C ARG A 488 9.05 13.16 8.31
N VAL A 489 9.83 13.28 9.39
CA VAL A 489 9.99 14.55 10.12
C VAL A 489 10.60 15.63 9.22
N GLU A 490 11.61 15.27 8.44
CA GLU A 490 12.25 16.19 7.49
C GLU A 490 11.24 16.68 6.43
N TYR A 491 10.52 15.76 5.77
CA TYR A 491 9.55 16.14 4.73
C TYR A 491 8.36 16.91 5.30
N LYS A 492 7.91 16.61 6.53
CA LYS A 492 6.89 17.41 7.22
C LYS A 492 7.39 18.84 7.48
N ARG A 493 8.66 19.02 7.87
CA ARG A 493 9.27 20.33 8.04
C ARG A 493 9.37 21.09 6.70
N LEU A 494 9.81 20.43 5.63
CA LEU A 494 9.89 21.02 4.29
C LEU A 494 8.51 21.45 3.77
N MET A 495 7.48 20.61 3.99
CA MET A 495 6.09 20.93 3.67
C MET A 495 5.63 22.21 4.38
N LEU A 496 5.82 22.31 5.70
CA LEU A 496 5.43 23.50 6.48
C LEU A 496 6.19 24.75 6.04
N ALA A 497 7.49 24.61 5.72
CA ALA A 497 8.29 25.73 5.21
C ALA A 497 7.77 26.21 3.85
N ALA A 498 7.45 25.30 2.93
CA ALA A 498 6.88 25.63 1.63
C ALA A 498 5.48 26.26 1.76
N GLN A 499 4.65 25.78 2.70
CA GLN A 499 3.35 26.39 3.02
C GLN A 499 3.51 27.83 3.51
N GLN A 500 4.43 28.08 4.45
CA GLN A 500 4.68 29.42 4.96
C GLN A 500 5.20 30.36 3.86
N GLN A 501 6.09 29.87 2.99
CA GLN A 501 6.57 30.66 1.86
C GLN A 501 5.46 30.95 0.85
N TYR A 502 4.57 29.99 0.58
CA TYR A 502 3.41 30.21 -0.27
C TYR A 502 2.46 31.24 0.33
N GLU A 503 2.21 31.19 1.63
CA GLU A 503 1.38 32.19 2.30
C GLU A 503 1.91 33.60 2.13
N ASN A 504 3.24 33.75 2.21
CA ASN A 504 3.94 35.04 2.10
C ASN A 504 4.07 35.55 0.66
N THR A 505 4.33 34.67 -0.30
CA THR A 505 4.67 35.04 -1.69
C THR A 505 3.51 34.88 -2.68
N LYS A 506 2.56 33.97 -2.38
CA LYS A 506 1.54 33.46 -3.30
C LYS A 506 2.10 32.84 -4.59
N ASP A 507 3.37 32.43 -4.59
CA ASP A 507 3.98 31.75 -5.74
C ASP A 507 3.38 30.36 -5.93
N ARG A 508 2.64 30.17 -7.03
CA ARG A 508 1.97 28.90 -7.35
C ARG A 508 2.95 27.74 -7.58
N ALA A 509 4.22 28.00 -7.89
CA ALA A 509 5.22 26.95 -8.03
C ALA A 509 5.39 26.14 -6.73
N LEU A 510 5.24 26.80 -5.57
CA LEU A 510 5.35 26.16 -4.25
C LEU A 510 4.23 25.15 -3.97
N LEU A 511 3.07 25.24 -4.65
CA LEU A 511 1.99 24.26 -4.48
C LEU A 511 2.43 22.84 -4.89
N LYS A 512 3.30 22.74 -5.90
CA LYS A 512 3.86 21.45 -6.34
C LYS A 512 4.76 20.87 -5.25
N ASP A 513 5.59 21.69 -4.62
CA ASP A 513 6.47 21.28 -3.53
C ASP A 513 5.70 20.90 -2.26
N ILE A 514 4.72 21.72 -1.85
CA ILE A 514 3.84 21.42 -0.71
C ILE A 514 3.20 20.05 -0.90
N SER A 515 2.62 19.81 -2.08
CA SER A 515 1.99 18.54 -2.36
C SER A 515 2.99 17.38 -2.36
N ARG A 516 4.12 17.52 -3.06
CA ARG A 516 5.19 16.51 -3.11
C ARG A 516 5.68 16.13 -1.70
N TYR A 517 5.95 17.12 -0.85
CA TYR A 517 6.42 16.89 0.51
C TYR A 517 5.34 16.28 1.41
N ASN A 518 4.08 16.72 1.27
CA ASN A 518 2.96 16.14 1.99
C ASN A 518 2.77 14.65 1.62
N ASN A 519 2.85 14.33 0.33
CA ASN A 519 2.73 12.97 -0.16
C ASN A 519 3.85 12.08 0.40
N ILE A 520 5.11 12.52 0.33
CA ILE A 520 6.25 11.74 0.85
C ILE A 520 6.12 11.53 2.37
N GLN A 521 5.80 12.56 3.17
CA GLN A 521 5.67 12.36 4.62
C GLN A 521 4.51 11.40 4.97
N MET A 522 3.42 11.45 4.21
CA MET A 522 2.29 10.55 4.39
C MET A 522 2.64 9.11 4.01
N ALA A 523 3.35 8.91 2.89
CA ALA A 523 3.86 7.61 2.46
C ALA A 523 4.76 6.97 3.54
N LYS A 524 5.64 7.76 4.18
CA LYS A 524 6.46 7.30 5.29
C LYS A 524 5.63 6.96 6.53
N LYS A 525 4.64 7.79 6.89
CA LYS A 525 3.72 7.52 8.02
C LYS A 525 2.98 6.19 7.83
N ILE A 526 2.37 5.99 6.65
CA ILE A 526 1.60 4.78 6.34
C ILE A 526 2.51 3.55 6.31
N SER A 527 3.70 3.68 5.70
CA SER A 527 4.71 2.63 5.74
C SER A 527 5.00 2.24 7.17
N LEU A 528 5.49 3.17 8.01
CA LEU A 528 5.82 2.95 9.42
C LEU A 528 4.71 2.19 10.17
N ASN A 529 3.46 2.66 10.08
CA ASN A 529 2.34 2.04 10.78
C ASN A 529 1.98 0.64 10.25
N SER A 530 2.32 0.32 8.99
CA SER A 530 2.10 -1.00 8.40
C SER A 530 3.17 -2.04 8.73
N ALA A 531 4.32 -1.63 9.29
CA ALA A 531 5.48 -2.51 9.54
C ALA A 531 5.13 -3.75 10.37
N TYR A 532 4.41 -3.54 11.48
CA TYR A 532 3.97 -4.61 12.36
C TYR A 532 3.08 -5.61 11.62
N GLY A 533 2.17 -5.13 10.77
CA GLY A 533 1.29 -5.99 9.97
C GLY A 533 2.03 -6.93 9.01
N ALA A 534 3.27 -6.60 8.61
CA ALA A 534 4.14 -7.51 7.88
C ALA A 534 4.89 -8.45 8.83
N ILE A 535 5.49 -7.93 9.91
CA ILE A 535 6.26 -8.71 10.89
C ILE A 535 5.42 -9.82 11.54
N GLY A 536 4.16 -9.53 11.86
CA GLY A 536 3.22 -10.49 12.45
C GLY A 536 2.58 -11.46 11.45
N ASN A 537 2.95 -11.40 10.16
CA ASN A 537 2.36 -12.25 9.14
C ASN A 537 3.20 -13.52 8.89
N ASN A 538 2.59 -14.70 9.05
CA ASN A 538 3.26 -16.00 8.88
C ASN A 538 3.93 -16.22 7.51
N TRP A 539 3.51 -15.49 6.47
CA TRP A 539 4.08 -15.59 5.12
C TRP A 539 5.25 -14.63 4.87
N PHE A 540 5.58 -13.80 5.87
CA PHE A 540 6.68 -12.86 5.80
C PHE A 540 8.02 -13.59 5.96
N ARG A 541 9.03 -13.18 5.19
CA ARG A 541 10.35 -13.83 5.17
C ARG A 541 11.03 -13.86 6.54
N TYR A 542 10.78 -12.81 7.32
CA TYR A 542 11.39 -12.60 8.62
C TYR A 542 10.41 -12.92 9.76
N PHE A 543 9.34 -13.67 9.48
CA PHE A 543 8.38 -14.05 10.49
C PHE A 543 9.04 -14.92 11.55
N ASP A 544 8.93 -14.46 12.79
CA ASP A 544 9.31 -15.19 13.98
C ASP A 544 8.27 -14.84 15.05
N LEU A 545 7.66 -15.87 15.64
CA LEU A 545 6.57 -15.70 16.59
C LEU A 545 7.03 -14.96 17.86
N LEU A 546 8.27 -15.20 18.30
CA LEU A 546 8.84 -14.56 19.48
C LEU A 546 9.14 -13.08 19.19
N VAL A 547 9.55 -12.74 17.95
CA VAL A 547 9.71 -11.35 17.50
C VAL A 547 8.37 -10.63 17.40
N ALA A 548 7.36 -11.27 16.79
CA ALA A 548 6.03 -10.67 16.62
C ALA A 548 5.35 -10.38 17.97
N THR A 549 5.40 -11.35 18.89
CA THR A 549 4.83 -11.21 20.24
C THR A 549 5.64 -10.29 21.15
N ALA A 550 6.93 -10.10 20.89
CA ALA A 550 7.74 -9.12 21.61
C ALA A 550 7.21 -7.70 21.38
N ILE A 551 6.70 -7.41 20.18
CA ILE A 551 6.10 -6.11 19.86
C ILE A 551 4.76 -5.94 20.59
N THR A 552 3.87 -6.93 20.50
CA THR A 552 2.52 -6.82 21.10
C THR A 552 2.58 -6.76 22.62
N THR A 553 3.31 -7.67 23.26
CA THR A 553 3.46 -7.68 24.73
C THR A 553 4.18 -6.45 25.27
N SER A 554 5.12 -5.87 24.51
CA SER A 554 5.71 -4.57 24.85
C SER A 554 4.68 -3.44 24.76
N GLY A 555 3.75 -3.49 23.81
CA GLY A 555 2.63 -2.55 23.71
C GLY A 555 1.68 -2.67 24.89
N GLN A 556 1.29 -3.90 25.23
CA GLN A 556 0.47 -4.16 26.42
C GLN A 556 1.13 -3.65 27.70
N LEU A 557 2.46 -3.87 27.85
CA LEU A 557 3.20 -3.35 28.99
C LEU A 557 3.18 -1.81 29.00
N ALA A 558 3.48 -1.17 27.87
CA ALA A 558 3.54 0.28 27.78
C ALA A 558 2.20 0.93 28.16
N ILE A 559 1.09 0.43 27.61
CA ILE A 559 -0.23 1.01 27.84
C ILE A 559 -0.73 0.79 29.27
N ARG A 560 -0.54 -0.41 29.83
CA ARG A 560 -0.90 -0.72 31.23
C ARG A 560 0.00 0.00 32.23
N TRP A 561 1.27 0.25 31.86
CA TRP A 561 2.19 1.02 32.67
C TRP A 561 1.74 2.49 32.77
N ILE A 562 1.44 3.12 31.63
CA ILE A 562 0.99 4.52 31.65
C ILE A 562 -0.38 4.66 32.31
N GLU A 563 -1.28 3.69 32.15
CA GLU A 563 -2.55 3.63 32.90
C GLU A 563 -2.30 3.65 34.41
N LYS A 564 -1.46 2.73 34.91
CA LYS A 564 -1.08 2.66 36.32
C LYS A 564 -0.44 3.97 36.80
N ALA A 565 0.45 4.55 35.98
CA ALA A 565 1.15 5.79 36.32
C ALA A 565 0.20 7.00 36.38
N LEU A 566 -0.74 7.12 35.44
CA LEU A 566 -1.76 8.17 35.43
C LEU A 566 -2.69 8.05 36.63
N ASN A 567 -3.14 6.84 36.97
CA ASN A 567 -3.95 6.60 38.17
C ASN A 567 -3.20 7.00 39.43
N ILE A 568 -1.94 6.59 39.60
CA ILE A 568 -1.11 7.01 40.75
C ILE A 568 -0.98 8.55 40.80
N TYR A 569 -0.70 9.17 39.66
CA TYR A 569 -0.53 10.62 39.54
C TYR A 569 -1.80 11.38 39.91
N LEU A 570 -2.96 10.98 39.38
CA LEU A 570 -4.24 11.63 39.62
C LEU A 570 -4.77 11.41 41.04
N ASN A 571 -4.63 10.20 41.60
CA ASN A 571 -4.98 9.95 43.00
C ASN A 571 -4.16 10.84 43.94
N LYS A 572 -2.86 11.01 43.65
CA LYS A 572 -1.99 11.89 44.43
C LYS A 572 -2.43 13.36 44.35
N ILE A 573 -2.78 13.85 43.16
CA ILE A 573 -3.16 15.26 42.97
C ILE A 573 -4.53 15.57 43.55
N LEU A 574 -5.46 14.62 43.44
CA LEU A 574 -6.85 14.79 43.87
C LEU A 574 -7.09 14.32 45.31
N GLU A 575 -6.02 13.89 46.00
CA GLU A 575 -6.06 13.37 47.38
C GLU A 575 -7.07 12.23 47.56
N THR A 576 -7.15 11.34 46.56
CA THR A 576 -7.99 10.15 46.58
C THR A 576 -7.15 8.88 46.72
N ASP A 577 -7.80 7.77 47.10
CA ASP A 577 -7.14 6.45 47.21
C ASP A 577 -7.82 5.44 46.28
N LYS A 578 -7.02 4.82 45.41
CA LYS A 578 -7.41 3.72 44.50
C LYS A 578 -8.61 4.04 43.60
N ILE A 579 -8.81 5.30 43.25
CA ILE A 579 -9.76 5.68 42.20
C ILE A 579 -9.15 5.39 40.83
N ASP A 580 -9.90 4.73 39.97
CA ASP A 580 -9.53 4.52 38.59
C ASP A 580 -10.02 5.70 37.73
N TYR A 581 -9.08 6.55 37.34
CA TYR A 581 -9.32 7.74 36.52
C TYR A 581 -9.18 7.47 35.03
N VAL A 582 -8.56 6.36 34.64
CA VAL A 582 -8.42 5.97 33.23
C VAL A 582 -9.68 5.23 32.81
N VAL A 583 -10.61 5.96 32.20
CA VAL A 583 -11.97 5.47 31.91
C VAL A 583 -12.02 4.41 30.82
N ALA A 584 -11.08 4.43 29.88
CA ALA A 584 -10.94 3.46 28.80
C ALA A 584 -9.48 3.39 28.38
N SER A 585 -9.09 2.27 27.75
CA SER A 585 -7.79 2.17 27.09
C SER A 585 -7.88 1.17 25.95
N ASP A 586 -7.36 1.55 24.80
CA ASP A 586 -7.30 0.70 23.62
C ASP A 586 -5.92 0.84 22.97
N THR A 587 -5.15 -0.25 23.01
CA THR A 587 -3.88 -0.45 22.29
C THR A 587 -2.76 0.52 22.67
N ASP A 588 -2.87 1.78 22.25
CA ASP A 588 -1.89 2.87 22.38
C ASP A 588 -2.48 4.15 22.99
N SER A 589 -3.77 4.14 23.33
CA SER A 589 -4.47 5.28 23.93
C SER A 589 -5.08 4.99 25.31
N VAL A 590 -5.09 6.02 26.17
CA VAL A 590 -5.71 6.06 27.52
C VAL A 590 -6.52 7.34 27.71
#